data_AF-F6HB87-F1
#
_entry.id   AF-F6HB87-F1
#
_cell.length_a   1.000
_cell.length_b   1.000
_cell.length_c   1.000
_cell.angle_alpha   90.00
_cell.angle_beta   90.00
_cell.angle_gamma   90.00
#
_symmetry.space_group_name_H-M   'P 1'
#
loop_
_entity.id
_entity.type
_entity.pdbx_description
1 polymer ?
#
loop_
_entity_poly.entity_id
_entity_poly.type
_entity_poly.pdbx_seq_one_letter_code
_entity_poly.pdbx_strand_id
1 'polypeptide(L)'
;MYVTCYHTFNRDDFRDFAELCFKEFGDRVKYWITLNEPWTYSNGGYDQGTLAPGRCSNWVNGACTAGNSAIEPYLVGHHLLLSHAAAVKVYKDKYQATQKGKIGITLVSNRMVPYSDQKADKKAVTRALDFMLGWFMNPLNLWRLSI
;
A
#
# COMPACT_ATOMS: atom_id res chain seq x y z
N MET A 1 10.29 8.58 4.28
CA MET A 1 11.59 8.34 3.61
C MET A 1 11.30 7.47 2.41
N TYR A 2 11.36 8.03 1.20
CA TYR A 2 11.00 7.32 -0.02
C TYR A 2 12.20 6.49 -0.49
N VAL A 3 12.14 5.17 -0.32
CA VAL A 3 13.08 4.26 -1.01
C VAL A 3 12.56 4.11 -2.43
N THR A 4 12.92 5.03 -3.32
CA THR A 4 12.69 4.90 -4.76
C THR A 4 13.90 4.22 -5.38
N CYS A 5 13.90 2.88 -5.41
CA CYS A 5 14.77 2.16 -6.33
C CYS A 5 14.04 2.05 -7.67
N TYR A 6 14.66 2.61 -8.71
CA TYR A 6 14.07 2.77 -10.03
C TYR A 6 13.80 1.44 -10.77
N HIS A 7 14.07 0.29 -10.16
CA HIS A 7 13.69 -1.04 -10.63
C HIS A 7 13.20 -1.86 -9.44
N THR A 8 11.89 -2.16 -9.42
CA THR A 8 11.17 -3.01 -8.46
C THR A 8 11.28 -2.60 -6.99
N PHE A 9 10.12 -2.30 -6.37
CA PHE A 9 9.98 -2.22 -4.92
C PHE A 9 10.36 -3.58 -4.32
N ASN A 10 11.60 -3.72 -3.87
CA ASN A 10 12.14 -4.99 -3.39
C ASN A 10 11.63 -5.26 -1.97
N ARG A 11 10.84 -6.32 -1.84
CA ARG A 11 10.28 -6.80 -0.57
C ARG A 11 11.36 -6.98 0.49
N ASP A 12 12.52 -7.52 0.11
CA ASP A 12 13.57 -7.88 1.06
C ASP A 12 14.31 -6.64 1.58
N ASP A 13 14.52 -5.62 0.73
CA ASP A 13 15.08 -4.34 1.17
C ASP A 13 14.14 -3.63 2.14
N PHE A 14 12.83 -3.63 1.88
CA PHE A 14 11.84 -3.06 2.80
C PHE A 14 11.79 -3.83 4.13
N ARG A 15 11.86 -5.17 4.08
CA ARG A 15 11.93 -6.02 5.28
C ARG A 15 13.14 -5.67 6.13
N ASP A 16 14.31 -5.53 5.51
CA ASP A 16 15.57 -5.26 6.22
C ASP A 16 15.58 -3.86 6.82
N PHE A 17 15.03 -2.86 6.12
CA PHE A 17 14.78 -1.53 6.66
C PHE A 17 13.86 -1.58 7.89
N ALA A 18 12.73 -2.28 7.80
CA ALA A 18 11.79 -2.42 8.91
C ALA A 18 12.44 -3.14 10.10
N GLU A 19 13.21 -4.21 9.85
CA GLU A 19 13.94 -4.94 10.89
C GLU A 19 14.96 -4.04 11.61
N LEU A 20 15.68 -3.19 10.88
CA LEU A 20 16.56 -2.20 11.48
C LEU A 20 15.78 -1.26 12.41
N CYS A 21 14.65 -0.72 11.97
CA CYS A 21 13.81 0.13 12.82
C CYS A 21 13.34 -0.59 14.10
N PHE A 22 12.93 -1.86 13.99
CA PHE A 22 12.49 -2.64 15.15
C PHE A 22 13.63 -2.86 16.15
N LYS A 23 14.85 -3.12 15.66
CA LYS A 23 16.05 -3.28 16.50
C LYS A 23 16.40 -2.00 17.25
N GLU A 24 16.46 -0.89 16.54
CA GLU A 24 16.99 0.38 17.09
C GLU A 24 15.98 1.12 17.98
N PHE A 25 14.68 0.98 17.71
CA PHE A 25 13.65 1.80 18.37
C PHE A 25 12.56 1.00 19.08
N GLY A 26 12.51 -0.31 18.91
CA GLY A 26 11.42 -1.14 19.44
C GLY A 26 11.44 -1.31 20.96
N ASP A 27 12.52 -0.90 21.63
CA ASP A 27 12.57 -0.75 23.09
C ASP A 27 11.53 0.28 23.57
N ARG A 28 11.33 1.36 22.81
CA ARG A 28 10.43 2.49 23.14
C ARG A 28 9.18 2.54 22.26
N VAL A 29 9.29 2.29 20.96
CA VAL A 29 8.17 2.37 20.01
C VAL A 29 7.29 1.14 20.13
N LYS A 30 6.01 1.35 20.48
CA LYS A 30 5.03 0.27 20.68
C LYS A 30 3.93 0.22 19.63
N TYR A 31 3.92 1.15 18.69
CA TYR A 31 2.93 1.21 17.61
C TYR A 31 3.65 1.45 16.29
N TRP A 32 3.62 0.45 15.42
CA TRP A 32 4.29 0.44 14.15
C TRP A 32 3.30 0.54 13.01
N ILE A 33 3.58 1.45 12.07
CA ILE A 33 2.90 1.53 10.79
C ILE A 33 3.93 1.22 9.72
N THR A 34 3.65 0.19 8.93
CA THR A 34 4.54 -0.25 7.84
C THR A 34 4.52 0.71 6.66
N LEU A 35 3.34 0.93 6.10
CA LEU A 35 3.12 1.79 4.93
C LEU A 35 2.01 2.80 5.24
N ASN A 36 2.19 4.01 4.72
CA ASN A 36 1.18 5.05 4.70
C ASN A 36 0.56 5.11 3.31
N GLU A 37 -0.75 4.86 3.21
CA GLU A 37 -1.55 5.07 2.01
C GLU A 37 -1.01 4.41 0.73
N PRO A 38 -0.93 3.07 0.68
CA PRO A 38 -0.40 2.38 -0.49
C PRO A 38 -1.24 2.61 -1.77
N TRP A 39 -2.54 2.94 -1.63
CA TRP A 39 -3.39 3.38 -2.74
C TRP A 39 -2.89 4.70 -3.34
N THR A 40 -2.65 5.73 -2.51
CA THR A 40 -2.14 7.03 -2.95
C THR A 40 -0.81 6.88 -3.66
N TYR A 41 0.08 6.03 -3.14
CA TYR A 41 1.37 5.75 -3.76
C TYR A 41 1.23 5.08 -5.13
N SER A 42 0.37 4.06 -5.24
CA SER A 42 0.17 3.32 -6.50
C SER A 42 -0.54 4.17 -7.56
N ASN A 43 -1.61 4.88 -7.17
CA ASN A 43 -2.38 5.72 -8.09
C ASN A 43 -1.62 7.00 -8.47
N GLY A 44 -1.15 7.78 -7.50
CA GLY A 44 -0.43 9.02 -7.79
C GLY A 44 0.92 8.78 -8.48
N GLY A 45 1.65 7.73 -8.10
CA GLY A 45 2.99 7.46 -8.61
C GLY A 45 3.05 6.74 -9.96
N TYR A 46 2.03 5.94 -10.29
CA TYR A 46 2.07 4.98 -11.42
C TYR A 46 0.80 4.95 -12.29
N ASP A 47 -0.30 5.60 -11.88
CA ASP A 47 -1.51 5.76 -12.70
C ASP A 47 -1.58 7.19 -13.24
N GLN A 48 -1.64 8.19 -12.34
CA GLN A 48 -1.79 9.60 -12.68
C GLN A 48 -0.44 10.30 -12.96
N GLY A 49 0.66 9.74 -12.46
CA GLY A 49 2.01 10.32 -12.59
C GLY A 49 2.18 11.67 -11.89
N THR A 50 1.32 11.99 -10.92
CA THR A 50 1.33 13.27 -10.19
C THR A 50 2.20 13.26 -8.93
N LEU A 51 2.59 12.06 -8.46
CA LEU A 51 3.51 11.87 -7.35
C LEU A 51 4.77 11.15 -7.83
N ALA A 52 5.88 11.26 -7.11
CA ALA A 52 7.10 10.51 -7.43
C ALA A 52 6.81 8.98 -7.46
N PRO A 53 7.33 8.23 -8.46
CA PRO A 53 8.31 8.65 -9.46
C PRO A 53 7.75 9.34 -10.71
N GLY A 54 6.44 9.61 -10.78
CA GLY A 54 5.81 10.35 -11.87
C GLY A 54 5.61 9.53 -13.13
N ARG A 55 5.31 8.22 -12.98
CA ARG A 55 5.09 7.32 -14.11
C ARG A 55 3.61 7.26 -14.45
N CYS A 56 3.31 7.34 -15.73
CA CYS A 56 1.98 7.07 -16.24
C CYS A 56 2.04 6.76 -17.73
N SER A 57 0.93 6.26 -18.27
CA SER A 57 0.78 6.15 -19.71
C SER A 57 0.68 7.53 -20.37
N ASN A 58 1.26 7.67 -21.56
CA ASN A 58 1.22 8.92 -22.32
C ASN A 58 -0.21 9.45 -22.59
N TRP A 59 -1.21 8.55 -22.66
CA TRP A 59 -2.63 8.95 -22.84
C TRP A 59 -3.31 9.46 -21.57
N VAL A 60 -2.71 9.27 -20.39
CA VAL A 60 -3.20 9.84 -19.13
C VAL A 60 -2.67 11.25 -18.95
N ASN A 61 -1.38 11.45 -19.20
CA ASN A 61 -0.74 12.76 -19.16
C ASN A 61 0.42 12.79 -20.17
N GLY A 62 0.37 13.72 -21.13
CA GLY A 62 1.39 13.87 -22.17
C GLY A 62 2.78 14.28 -21.65
N ALA A 63 2.88 14.68 -20.38
CA ALA A 63 4.16 14.94 -19.72
C ALA A 63 4.85 13.66 -19.19
N CYS A 64 4.13 12.53 -19.09
CA CYS A 64 4.73 11.27 -18.64
C CYS A 64 5.64 10.69 -19.72
N THR A 65 6.92 10.59 -19.40
CA THR A 65 7.95 10.08 -20.32
C THR A 65 8.05 8.55 -20.31
N ALA A 66 7.49 7.90 -19.28
CA ALA A 66 7.45 6.46 -19.14
C ALA A 66 6.33 6.02 -18.19
N GLY A 67 5.87 4.77 -18.34
CA GLY A 67 4.88 4.17 -17.46
C GLY A 67 3.81 3.38 -18.22
N ASN A 68 3.01 2.64 -17.47
CA ASN A 68 1.79 2.03 -17.97
C ASN A 68 0.72 2.05 -16.87
N SER A 69 -0.20 3.00 -16.93
CA SER A 69 -1.27 3.22 -15.95
C SER A 69 -2.24 2.04 -15.84
N ALA A 70 -2.28 1.14 -16.83
CA ALA A 70 -3.13 -0.04 -16.79
C ALA A 70 -2.48 -1.25 -16.11
N ILE A 71 -1.16 -1.20 -15.83
CA ILE A 71 -0.40 -2.36 -15.32
C ILE A 71 0.39 -1.99 -14.06
N GLU A 72 1.13 -0.90 -14.09
CA GLU A 72 2.08 -0.53 -13.03
C GLU A 72 1.44 -0.29 -11.66
N PRO A 73 0.25 0.36 -11.55
CA PRO A 73 -0.41 0.50 -10.25
C PRO A 73 -0.66 -0.84 -9.57
N TYR A 74 -1.06 -1.87 -10.34
CA TYR A 74 -1.34 -3.21 -9.82
C TYR A 74 -0.07 -3.93 -9.38
N LEU A 75 1.01 -3.85 -10.18
CA LEU A 75 2.30 -4.42 -9.83
C LEU A 75 2.87 -3.78 -8.55
N VAL A 76 2.82 -2.45 -8.46
CA VAL A 76 3.29 -1.70 -7.30
C VAL A 76 2.45 -2.05 -6.07
N GLY A 77 1.12 -2.04 -6.19
CA GLY A 77 0.22 -2.42 -5.10
C GLY A 77 0.49 -3.84 -4.57
N HIS A 78 0.77 -4.78 -5.47
CA HIS A 78 1.15 -6.15 -5.11
C HIS A 78 2.45 -6.20 -4.29
N HIS A 79 3.52 -5.52 -4.74
CA HIS A 79 4.79 -5.47 -4.02
C HIS A 79 4.68 -4.74 -2.68
N LEU A 80 3.85 -3.69 -2.58
CA LEU A 80 3.57 -3.01 -1.31
C LEU A 80 2.91 -3.96 -0.30
N LEU A 81 1.93 -4.76 -0.72
CA LEU A 81 1.29 -5.76 0.13
C LEU A 81 2.28 -6.85 0.59
N LEU A 82 3.12 -7.36 -0.32
CA LEU A 82 4.15 -8.34 0.03
C LEU A 82 5.17 -7.77 1.03
N SER A 83 5.55 -6.51 0.86
CA SER A 83 6.50 -5.82 1.74
C SER A 83 5.92 -5.57 3.12
N HIS A 84 4.65 -5.16 3.18
CA HIS A 84 3.88 -5.10 4.43
C HIS A 84 3.89 -6.47 5.13
N ALA A 85 3.52 -7.54 4.43
CA ALA A 85 3.47 -8.89 4.99
C ALA A 85 4.83 -9.36 5.51
N ALA A 86 5.91 -9.09 4.78
CA ALA A 86 7.28 -9.43 5.19
C ALA A 86 7.69 -8.71 6.47
N ALA A 87 7.46 -7.40 6.57
CA ALA A 87 7.75 -6.62 7.78
C ALA A 87 6.92 -7.07 8.98
N VAL A 88 5.62 -7.32 8.79
CA VAL A 88 4.73 -7.85 9.83
C VAL A 88 5.20 -9.22 10.32
N LYS A 89 5.58 -10.12 9.41
CA LYS A 89 6.10 -11.44 9.77
C LYS A 89 7.35 -11.34 10.63
N VAL A 90 8.33 -10.53 10.22
CA VAL A 90 9.56 -10.33 11.02
C VAL A 90 9.25 -9.75 12.40
N TYR A 91 8.37 -8.73 12.47
CA TYR A 91 7.99 -8.14 13.76
C TYR A 91 7.33 -9.16 14.68
N LYS A 92 6.34 -9.91 14.19
CA LYS A 92 5.62 -10.93 14.96
C LYS A 92 6.55 -12.04 15.45
N ASP A 93 7.38 -12.57 14.55
CA ASP A 93 8.20 -13.75 14.82
C ASP A 93 9.38 -13.42 15.75
N LYS A 94 10.01 -12.24 15.62
CA LYS A 94 11.25 -11.91 16.33
C LYS A 94 11.11 -10.87 17.45
N TYR A 95 10.20 -9.91 17.33
CA TYR A 95 10.20 -8.70 18.17
C TYR A 95 8.95 -8.52 19.02
N GLN A 96 7.79 -9.01 18.59
CA GLN A 96 6.52 -8.70 19.25
C GLN A 96 6.42 -9.26 20.67
N ALA A 97 6.93 -10.47 20.91
CA ALA A 97 6.89 -11.10 22.23
C ALA A 97 7.71 -10.33 23.29
N THR A 98 8.87 -9.78 22.88
CA THR A 98 9.79 -9.06 23.77
C THR A 98 9.43 -7.58 23.88
N GLN A 99 9.14 -6.93 22.75
CA GLN A 99 8.87 -5.50 22.67
C GLN A 99 7.43 -5.14 23.03
N LYS A 100 6.49 -6.10 22.95
CA LYS A 100 5.07 -5.98 23.33
C LYS A 100 4.29 -4.87 22.59
N GLY A 101 4.77 -4.43 21.43
CA GLY A 101 4.06 -3.45 20.59
C GLY A 101 3.08 -4.08 19.59
N LYS A 102 2.36 -3.23 18.86
CA LYS A 102 1.43 -3.57 17.79
C LYS A 102 1.95 -3.06 16.45
N ILE A 103 1.64 -3.78 15.37
CA ILE A 103 2.02 -3.41 14.01
C ILE A 103 0.80 -3.43 13.09
N GLY A 104 0.74 -2.47 12.17
CA GLY A 104 -0.33 -2.33 11.20
C GLY A 104 0.08 -1.56 9.94
N ILE A 105 -0.93 -1.09 9.22
CA ILE A 105 -0.82 -0.33 7.98
C ILE A 105 -1.89 0.76 7.97
N THR A 106 -1.57 1.92 7.42
CA THR A 106 -2.52 3.02 7.27
C THR A 106 -3.10 2.99 5.86
N LEU A 107 -4.42 2.88 5.76
CA LEU A 107 -5.17 2.93 4.51
C LEU A 107 -5.96 4.24 4.41
N VAL A 108 -6.13 4.73 3.19
CA VAL A 108 -6.94 5.92 2.89
C VAL A 108 -8.14 5.53 2.05
N SER A 109 -9.26 6.22 2.29
CA SER A 109 -10.44 6.15 1.43
C SER A 109 -11.19 7.46 1.50
N ASN A 110 -11.68 7.91 0.36
CA ASN A 110 -12.75 8.88 0.34
C ASN A 110 -14.05 8.20 0.79
N ARG A 111 -14.93 8.99 1.40
CA ARG A 111 -16.32 8.57 1.59
C ARG A 111 -17.03 8.65 0.24
N MET A 112 -17.42 7.49 -0.30
CA MET A 112 -18.18 7.41 -1.53
C MET A 112 -19.68 7.51 -1.22
N VAL A 113 -20.39 8.39 -1.93
CA VAL A 113 -21.84 8.62 -1.81
C VAL A 113 -22.44 8.47 -3.21
N PRO A 114 -23.60 7.81 -3.37
CA PRO A 114 -24.17 7.62 -4.69
C PRO A 114 -24.61 8.97 -5.28
N TYR A 115 -24.42 9.14 -6.58
CA TYR A 115 -24.83 10.36 -7.28
C TYR A 115 -26.35 10.55 -7.27
N SER A 116 -27.10 9.46 -7.45
CA SER A 116 -28.56 9.41 -7.34
C SER A 116 -29.04 8.13 -6.68
N ASP A 117 -30.36 8.01 -6.48
CA ASP A 117 -30.96 6.80 -5.91
C ASP A 117 -31.00 5.59 -6.87
N GLN A 118 -30.53 5.77 -8.10
CA GLN A 118 -30.48 4.70 -9.09
C GLN A 118 -29.59 3.54 -8.61
N LYS A 119 -30.03 2.31 -8.91
CA LYS A 119 -29.27 1.09 -8.58
C LYS A 119 -27.86 1.10 -9.18
N ALA A 120 -27.68 1.74 -10.33
CA ALA A 120 -26.38 1.88 -10.98
C ALA A 120 -25.38 2.67 -10.12
N ASP A 121 -25.81 3.79 -9.54
CA ASP A 121 -24.98 4.66 -8.71
C ASP A 121 -24.67 4.03 -7.36
N LYS A 122 -25.64 3.33 -6.77
CA LYS A 122 -25.42 2.52 -5.56
C LYS A 122 -24.36 1.45 -5.79
N LYS A 123 -24.36 0.79 -6.95
CA LYS A 123 -23.29 -0.16 -7.33
C LYS A 123 -21.96 0.53 -7.64
N ALA A 124 -21.99 1.75 -8.19
CA ALA A 124 -20.78 2.51 -8.49
C ALA A 124 -20.01 2.88 -7.22
N VAL A 125 -20.73 3.24 -6.14
CA VAL A 125 -20.16 3.47 -4.81
C VAL A 125 -19.39 2.26 -4.31
N THR A 126 -19.98 1.05 -4.39
CA THR A 126 -19.30 -0.18 -3.98
C THR A 126 -18.03 -0.39 -4.78
N ARG A 127 -18.08 -0.26 -6.12
CA ARG A 127 -16.88 -0.40 -6.96
C ARG A 127 -15.81 0.63 -6.61
N ALA A 128 -16.18 1.88 -6.39
CA ALA A 128 -15.23 2.93 -6.03
C ALA A 128 -14.55 2.64 -4.68
N LEU A 129 -15.30 2.17 -3.69
CA LEU A 129 -14.76 1.73 -2.40
C LEU A 129 -13.87 0.48 -2.54
N ASP A 130 -14.28 -0.49 -3.36
CA ASP A 130 -13.50 -1.70 -3.60
C ASP A 130 -12.14 -1.37 -4.23
N PHE A 131 -12.10 -0.45 -5.19
CA PHE A 131 -10.85 -0.06 -5.84
C PHE A 131 -9.97 0.87 -5.01
N MET A 132 -10.54 1.68 -4.10
CA MET A 132 -9.75 2.60 -3.26
C MET A 132 -9.30 1.94 -1.95
N LEU A 133 -10.25 1.37 -1.21
CA LEU A 133 -10.02 0.77 0.10
C LEU A 133 -9.89 -0.75 0.02
N GLY A 134 -10.84 -1.41 -0.66
CA GLY A 134 -10.94 -2.87 -0.72
C GLY A 134 -9.70 -3.51 -1.32
N TRP A 135 -9.06 -2.86 -2.29
CA TRP A 135 -7.86 -3.35 -2.96
C TRP A 135 -6.72 -3.68 -1.97
N PHE A 136 -6.54 -2.88 -0.93
CA PHE A 136 -5.55 -3.15 0.11
C PHE A 136 -6.17 -3.81 1.35
N MET A 137 -7.41 -3.49 1.71
CA MET A 137 -8.05 -4.03 2.91
C MET A 137 -8.44 -5.50 2.77
N ASN A 138 -8.95 -5.92 1.61
CA ASN A 138 -9.46 -7.28 1.42
C ASN A 138 -8.35 -8.33 1.51
N PRO A 139 -7.16 -8.16 0.87
CA PRO A 139 -6.04 -9.07 1.07
C PRO A 139 -5.72 -9.21 2.57
N LEU A 140 -5.56 -8.11 3.30
CA LEU A 140 -5.16 -8.13 4.72
C LEU A 140 -6.12 -8.93 5.61
N ASN A 141 -7.42 -8.90 5.31
CA ASN A 141 -8.44 -9.64 6.04
C ASN A 141 -8.47 -11.13 5.66
N LEU A 142 -8.28 -11.45 4.38
CA LEU A 142 -8.29 -12.83 3.88
C LEU A 142 -7.03 -13.60 4.31
N TRP A 143 -5.87 -12.94 4.40
CA TRP A 143 -4.63 -13.55 4.92
C TRP A 143 -4.70 -13.90 6.42
N ARG A 144 -5.73 -13.43 7.15
CA ARG A 144 -5.94 -13.79 8.56
C ARG A 144 -6.55 -15.19 8.74
N LEU A 145 -7.00 -15.84 7.67
CA LEU A 145 -7.52 -17.22 7.68
C LEU A 145 -6.46 -18.26 7.25
N SER A 146 -5.22 -17.85 6.98
CA SER A 146 -4.17 -18.75 6.44
C SER A 146 -2.81 -18.65 7.14
N ILE A 147 -2.77 -18.09 8.37
CA ILE A 147 -1.58 -18.06 9.23
C ILE A 147 -2.00 -18.40 10.66
#